data_AF-S8D8M1-F1
#
_entry.id   AF-S8D8M1-F1
#
_cell.length_a   1.000
_cell.length_b   1.000
_cell.length_c   1.000
_cell.angle_alpha   90.00
_cell.angle_beta   90.00
_cell.angle_gamma   90.00
#
_symmetry.space_group_name_H-M   'P 1'
#
loop_
_entity.id
_entity.type
_entity.pdbx_description
1 polymer ?
#
loop_
_entity_poly.entity_id
_entity_poly.type
_entity_poly.pdbx_seq_one_letter_code
_entity_poly.pdbx_strand_id
1 'polypeptide(L)'
;MLLWANSNEHTRLLGVGDTITCFSLPHSWYNNEEAINALKLFLDAGKELDGIPTYRYDLVDLTRQTLSKLANEVYLSAVLAYGSRDSNSLNSHSRKFLQLIEDIDELLGSDDNFLLGTWLESAKRLAVNENESEQYEWNARTQVTMWYDNTKYKQSQLHDYANKFWSGLLKGYYLPRASMYLGGMAKSLEEKREFELTKWRREWIEYSNRWQRSRDSYSVEARGDALAIANSLYRKYFA
;
A
#
# COMPACT_ATOMS: atom_id res chain seq x y z
N MET A 1 -6.32 -0.21 6.00
CA MET A 1 -5.59 -1.22 5.21
C MET A 1 -6.08 -1.15 3.77
N LEU A 2 -5.17 -1.13 2.79
CA LEU A 2 -5.56 -1.31 1.38
C LEU A 2 -6.10 -2.72 1.24
N LEU A 3 -7.32 -2.89 0.71
CA LEU A 3 -7.93 -4.20 0.45
C LEU A 3 -6.98 -5.12 -0.31
N TRP A 4 -6.30 -4.53 -1.30
CA TRP A 4 -5.34 -5.19 -2.16
C TRP A 4 -4.20 -5.92 -1.41
N ALA A 5 -3.82 -5.47 -0.21
CA ALA A 5 -2.79 -6.15 0.57
C ALA A 5 -3.23 -7.56 1.02
N ASN A 6 -4.54 -7.81 1.17
CA ASN A 6 -5.05 -9.12 1.56
C ASN A 6 -5.11 -10.08 0.36
N SER A 7 -4.12 -10.97 0.21
CA SER A 7 -4.00 -11.80 -1.00
C SER A 7 -5.09 -12.86 -1.17
N ASN A 8 -5.84 -13.15 -0.10
CA ASN A 8 -6.98 -14.06 -0.16
C ASN A 8 -8.10 -13.50 -1.05
N GLU A 9 -8.17 -12.18 -1.23
CA GLU A 9 -9.16 -11.54 -2.10
C GLU A 9 -8.83 -11.71 -3.59
N HIS A 10 -7.55 -11.67 -4.00
CA HIS A 10 -7.15 -11.82 -5.41
C HIS A 10 -7.66 -13.13 -6.05
N THR A 11 -7.69 -14.21 -5.27
CA THR A 11 -8.16 -15.54 -5.72
C THR A 11 -9.68 -15.58 -5.86
N ARG A 12 -10.42 -14.86 -5.00
CA ARG A 12 -11.89 -14.76 -5.09
C ARG A 12 -12.32 -13.87 -6.25
N LEU A 13 -11.58 -12.80 -6.49
CA LEU A 13 -11.85 -11.80 -7.52
C LEU A 13 -11.61 -12.31 -8.96
N LEU A 14 -10.72 -13.29 -9.14
CA LEU A 14 -10.37 -13.86 -10.44
C LEU A 14 -11.12 -15.16 -10.79
N GLY A 15 -12.09 -15.60 -9.96
CA GLY A 15 -13.04 -16.65 -10.31
C GLY A 15 -12.43 -18.01 -10.67
N VAL A 16 -11.58 -18.58 -9.80
CA VAL A 16 -11.19 -20.00 -9.92
C VAL A 16 -12.11 -20.83 -9.01
N GLY A 17 -13.20 -21.32 -9.58
CA GLY A 17 -14.23 -22.15 -8.93
C GLY A 17 -15.63 -21.61 -9.21
N ASP A 18 -16.55 -22.50 -9.63
CA ASP A 18 -17.92 -22.21 -10.05
C ASP A 18 -18.73 -21.43 -9.02
N THR A 19 -18.57 -20.11 -8.99
CA THR A 19 -19.53 -19.08 -8.56
C THR A 19 -18.81 -17.74 -8.61
N ILE A 20 -19.34 -16.79 -9.38
CA ILE A 20 -19.02 -15.38 -9.25
C ILE A 20 -19.53 -14.97 -7.86
N THR A 21 -18.74 -15.24 -6.83
CA THR A 21 -19.07 -14.88 -5.46
C THR A 21 -18.85 -13.38 -5.34
N CYS A 22 -19.96 -12.69 -5.12
CA CYS A 22 -20.10 -11.29 -4.70
C CYS A 22 -18.76 -10.66 -4.30
N PHE A 23 -18.27 -9.72 -5.10
CA PHE A 23 -17.19 -8.82 -4.71
C PHE A 23 -17.49 -8.35 -3.29
N SER A 24 -16.74 -8.83 -2.30
CA SER A 24 -16.87 -8.30 -0.94
C SER A 24 -16.36 -6.88 -1.03
N LEU A 25 -17.31 -5.94 -1.15
CA LEU A 25 -17.03 -4.51 -1.16
C LEU A 25 -16.11 -4.18 0.01
N PRO A 26 -15.20 -3.20 -0.16
CA PRO A 26 -14.39 -2.74 0.96
C PRO A 26 -15.27 -2.48 2.17
N HIS A 27 -15.11 -3.29 3.21
CA HIS A 27 -15.89 -3.11 4.41
C HIS A 27 -15.58 -1.72 4.97
N SER A 28 -16.57 -0.85 4.91
CA SER A 28 -16.54 0.45 5.56
C SER A 28 -17.74 0.52 6.47
N TRP A 29 -17.48 0.66 7.76
CA TRP A 29 -18.51 0.85 8.78
C TRP A 29 -18.92 2.33 8.90
N TYR A 30 -18.44 3.19 8.01
CA TYR A 30 -18.76 4.62 7.90
C TYR A 30 -18.77 5.08 6.43
N ASN A 31 -19.40 6.24 6.18
CA ASN A 31 -19.45 6.89 4.87
C ASN A 31 -18.11 7.61 4.56
N ASN A 32 -17.51 7.30 3.40
CA ASN A 32 -16.25 7.92 2.97
C ASN A 32 -16.39 9.44 2.74
N GLU A 33 -17.57 9.92 2.31
CA GLU A 33 -17.82 11.36 2.09
C GLU A 33 -17.69 12.15 3.40
N GLU A 34 -18.14 11.59 4.52
CA GLU A 34 -17.99 12.21 5.85
C GLU A 34 -16.52 12.37 6.24
N ALA A 35 -15.69 11.36 5.94
CA ALA A 35 -14.25 11.44 6.19
C ALA A 35 -13.56 12.49 5.30
N ILE A 36 -14.01 12.63 4.04
CA ILE A 36 -13.52 13.67 3.11
C ILE A 36 -13.94 15.07 3.58
N ASN A 37 -15.17 15.21 4.07
CA ASN A 37 -15.65 16.46 4.67
C ASN A 37 -14.85 16.83 5.93
N ALA A 38 -14.58 15.86 6.81
CA ALA A 38 -13.73 16.07 7.97
C ALA A 38 -12.31 16.50 7.57
N LEU A 39 -11.73 15.88 6.54
CA LEU A 39 -10.43 16.28 6.01
C LEU A 39 -10.43 17.73 5.50
N LYS A 40 -11.48 18.13 4.77
CA LYS A 40 -11.62 19.51 4.30
C LYS A 40 -11.59 20.51 5.47
N LEU A 41 -12.37 20.24 6.52
CA LEU A 41 -12.41 21.09 7.71
C LEU A 41 -11.06 21.14 8.44
N PHE A 42 -10.35 20.01 8.50
CA PHE A 42 -8.98 19.95 9.02
C PHE A 42 -8.04 20.85 8.20
N LEU A 43 -8.03 20.71 6.87
CA LEU A 43 -7.19 21.51 5.98
C LEU A 43 -7.46 23.02 6.10
N ASP A 44 -8.74 23.41 6.23
CA ASP A 44 -9.15 24.80 6.41
C ASP A 44 -8.59 25.39 7.72
N ALA A 45 -8.53 24.58 8.81
CA ALA A 45 -7.93 24.96 10.08
C ALA A 45 -6.39 24.99 10.05
N GLY A 46 -5.76 24.39 9.03
CA GLY A 46 -4.31 24.22 8.96
C GLY A 46 -3.51 25.51 9.05
N LYS A 47 -4.03 26.63 8.52
CA LYS A 47 -3.34 27.94 8.61
C LYS A 47 -3.05 28.39 10.04
N GLU A 48 -3.90 28.00 10.99
CA GLU A 48 -3.77 28.38 12.40
C GLU A 48 -3.01 27.33 13.21
N LEU A 49 -2.98 26.07 12.74
CA LEU A 49 -2.52 24.91 13.51
C LEU A 49 -1.24 24.23 12.95
N ASP A 50 -0.71 24.66 11.80
CA ASP A 50 0.44 24.04 11.10
C ASP A 50 1.69 23.84 11.98
N GLY A 51 1.91 24.71 12.97
CA GLY A 51 3.03 24.62 13.91
C GLY A 51 2.86 23.58 15.03
N ILE A 52 1.71 22.93 15.15
CA ILE A 52 1.39 21.99 16.24
C ILE A 52 1.69 20.55 15.79
N PRO A 53 2.65 19.85 16.41
CA PRO A 53 3.05 18.50 15.98
C PRO A 53 1.91 17.47 15.99
N THR A 54 1.01 17.53 16.98
CA THR A 54 -0.14 16.61 17.06
C THR A 54 -1.16 16.89 15.96
N TYR A 55 -1.36 18.16 15.60
CA TYR A 55 -2.20 18.51 14.45
C TYR A 55 -1.61 17.97 13.14
N ARG A 56 -0.30 18.11 12.94
CA ARG A 56 0.40 17.55 11.78
C ARG A 56 0.20 16.03 11.68
N TYR A 57 0.36 15.31 12.79
CA TYR A 57 0.12 13.87 12.85
C TYR A 57 -1.31 13.51 12.45
N ASP A 58 -2.31 14.16 13.06
CA ASP A 58 -3.72 13.90 12.78
C ASP A 58 -4.10 14.24 11.33
N LEU A 59 -3.53 15.31 10.77
CA LEU A 59 -3.71 15.70 9.38
C LEU A 59 -3.15 14.63 8.43
N VAL A 60 -1.93 14.15 8.67
CA VAL A 60 -1.31 13.08 7.87
C VAL A 60 -2.14 11.80 7.96
N ASP A 61 -2.59 11.40 9.15
CA ASP A 61 -3.37 10.17 9.31
C ASP A 61 -4.75 10.24 8.65
N LEU A 62 -5.46 11.36 8.80
CA LEU A 62 -6.77 11.57 8.18
C LEU A 62 -6.66 11.65 6.65
N THR A 63 -5.64 12.33 6.14
CA THR A 63 -5.37 12.39 4.69
C THR A 63 -5.01 10.99 4.16
N ARG A 64 -4.14 10.25 4.84
CA ARG A 64 -3.81 8.85 4.50
C ARG A 64 -5.08 7.98 4.50
N GLN A 65 -5.97 8.18 5.45
CA GLN A 65 -7.18 7.38 5.59
C GLN A 65 -8.15 7.60 4.41
N THR A 66 -8.41 8.86 4.05
CA THR A 66 -9.29 9.20 2.91
C THR A 66 -8.72 8.70 1.58
N LEU A 67 -7.42 8.91 1.34
CA LEU A 67 -6.74 8.40 0.14
C LEU A 67 -6.72 6.87 0.09
N SER A 68 -6.54 6.18 1.23
CA SER A 68 -6.60 4.72 1.29
C SER A 68 -7.99 4.19 0.92
N LYS A 69 -9.07 4.92 1.24
CA LYS A 69 -10.44 4.53 0.86
C LYS A 69 -10.67 4.72 -0.63
N LEU A 70 -10.25 5.85 -1.18
CA LEU A 70 -10.26 6.07 -2.63
C LEU A 70 -9.44 5.01 -3.38
N ALA A 71 -8.26 4.65 -2.88
CA ALA A 71 -7.43 3.62 -3.48
C ALA A 71 -8.14 2.25 -3.54
N ASN A 72 -8.92 1.89 -2.52
CA ASN A 72 -9.72 0.67 -2.52
C ASN A 72 -10.79 0.68 -3.61
N GLU A 73 -11.49 1.80 -3.80
CA GLU A 73 -12.50 1.97 -4.85
C GLU A 73 -11.89 1.91 -6.25
N VAL A 74 -10.74 2.57 -6.45
CA VAL A 74 -10.01 2.56 -7.72
C VAL A 74 -9.49 1.15 -8.04
N TYR A 75 -8.98 0.42 -7.05
CA TYR A 75 -8.55 -0.96 -7.22
C TYR A 75 -9.72 -1.87 -7.62
N LEU A 76 -10.86 -1.77 -6.95
CA LEU A 76 -12.07 -2.54 -7.30
C LEU A 76 -12.50 -2.24 -8.74
N SER A 77 -12.46 -0.97 -9.15
CA SER A 77 -12.77 -0.56 -10.52
C SER A 77 -11.82 -1.18 -11.54
N ALA A 78 -10.52 -1.30 -11.23
CA ALA A 78 -9.55 -1.98 -12.08
C ALA A 78 -9.88 -3.48 -12.24
N VAL A 79 -10.22 -4.16 -11.14
CA VAL A 79 -10.58 -5.58 -11.15
C VAL A 79 -11.88 -5.82 -11.92
N LEU A 80 -12.89 -4.96 -11.75
CA LEU A 80 -14.14 -5.02 -12.51
C LEU A 80 -13.88 -4.83 -14.01
N ALA A 81 -13.06 -3.84 -14.38
CA ALA A 81 -12.68 -3.62 -15.77
C ALA A 81 -11.96 -4.84 -16.38
N TYR A 82 -11.08 -5.50 -15.61
CA TYR A 82 -10.47 -6.76 -16.03
C TYR A 82 -11.52 -7.85 -16.29
N GLY A 83 -12.47 -8.03 -15.37
CA GLY A 83 -13.58 -9.00 -15.52
C GLY A 83 -14.46 -8.73 -16.74
N SER A 84 -14.70 -7.45 -17.05
CA SER A 84 -15.43 -7.03 -18.26
C SER A 84 -14.55 -6.98 -19.53
N ARG A 85 -13.28 -7.40 -19.44
CA ARG A 85 -12.28 -7.34 -20.53
C ARG A 85 -12.08 -5.93 -21.12
N ASP A 86 -12.33 -4.88 -20.34
CA ASP A 86 -12.09 -3.49 -20.74
C ASP A 86 -10.64 -3.09 -20.44
N SER A 87 -9.79 -3.22 -21.45
CA SER A 87 -8.36 -2.89 -21.36
C SER A 87 -8.10 -1.42 -21.06
N ASN A 88 -8.92 -0.51 -21.61
CA ASN A 88 -8.71 0.93 -21.43
C ASN A 88 -9.01 1.35 -19.99
N SER A 89 -10.14 0.91 -19.44
CA SER A 89 -10.50 1.18 -18.05
C SER A 89 -9.54 0.50 -17.07
N LEU A 90 -9.14 -0.75 -17.34
CA LEU A 90 -8.12 -1.42 -16.53
C LEU A 90 -6.81 -0.62 -16.47
N ASN A 91 -6.29 -0.20 -17.63
CA ASN A 91 -5.05 0.58 -17.69
C ASN A 91 -5.17 1.95 -17.02
N SER A 92 -6.33 2.60 -17.13
CA SER A 92 -6.61 3.88 -16.48
C SER A 92 -6.65 3.75 -14.95
N HIS A 93 -7.47 2.83 -14.43
CA HIS A 93 -7.59 2.59 -12.99
C HIS A 93 -6.30 2.05 -12.38
N SER A 94 -5.56 1.21 -13.11
CA SER A 94 -4.26 0.70 -12.65
C SER A 94 -3.26 1.84 -12.42
N ARG A 95 -3.12 2.76 -13.39
CA ARG A 95 -2.24 3.93 -13.25
C ARG A 95 -2.67 4.81 -12.08
N LYS A 96 -3.97 5.08 -11.94
CA LYS A 96 -4.49 5.86 -10.81
C LYS A 96 -4.21 5.20 -9.46
N PHE A 97 -4.38 3.87 -9.36
CA PHE A 97 -4.08 3.14 -8.13
C PHE A 97 -2.60 3.18 -7.76
N LEU A 98 -1.71 2.94 -8.72
CA LEU A 98 -0.27 3.00 -8.49
C LEU A 98 0.17 4.41 -8.07
N GLN A 99 -0.38 5.45 -8.72
CA GLN A 99 -0.13 6.84 -8.35
C GLN A 99 -0.62 7.16 -6.92
N LEU A 100 -1.77 6.64 -6.51
CA LEU A 100 -2.26 6.79 -5.15
C LEU A 100 -1.31 6.18 -4.12
N ILE A 101 -0.67 5.03 -4.42
CA ILE A 101 0.32 4.44 -3.51
C ILE A 101 1.55 5.37 -3.37
N GLU A 102 2.04 5.92 -4.48
CA GLU A 102 3.17 6.86 -4.47
C GLU A 102 2.85 8.14 -3.70
N ASP A 103 1.68 8.71 -3.95
CA ASP A 103 1.23 9.95 -3.29
C ASP A 103 1.01 9.74 -1.78
N ILE A 104 0.49 8.58 -1.37
CA ILE A 104 0.36 8.25 0.06
C ILE A 104 1.75 8.05 0.67
N ASP A 105 2.70 7.41 -0.03
CA ASP A 105 4.08 7.25 0.45
C ASP A 105 4.79 8.59 0.67
N GLU A 106 4.55 9.57 -0.23
CA GLU A 106 5.04 10.95 -0.10
C GLU A 106 4.43 11.65 1.12
N LEU A 107 3.10 11.60 1.28
CA LEU A 107 2.41 12.17 2.43
C LEU A 107 2.95 11.61 3.75
N LEU A 108 3.11 10.29 3.85
CA LEU A 108 3.64 9.64 5.04
C LEU A 108 5.10 10.05 5.31
N GLY A 109 5.86 10.41 4.27
CA GLY A 109 7.23 10.89 4.40
C GLY A 109 7.34 12.26 5.08
N SER A 110 6.24 12.98 5.24
CA SER A 110 6.20 14.33 5.84
C SER A 110 6.07 14.37 7.37
N ASP A 111 5.98 13.21 8.04
CA ASP A 111 5.95 13.12 9.50
C ASP A 111 6.74 11.90 10.03
N ASP A 112 7.54 12.11 11.07
CA ASP A 112 8.49 11.12 11.61
C ASP A 112 7.82 9.85 12.13
N ASN A 113 6.53 9.93 12.48
CA ASN A 113 5.77 8.82 13.03
C ASN A 113 5.33 7.79 11.98
N PHE A 114 5.53 8.08 10.69
CA PHE A 114 5.10 7.23 9.58
C PHE A 114 6.26 6.74 8.71
N LEU A 115 7.48 6.66 9.25
CA LEU A 115 8.67 6.28 8.48
C LEU A 115 9.06 4.81 8.72
N LEU A 116 9.34 4.05 7.66
CA LEU A 116 9.89 2.70 7.78
C LEU A 116 11.31 2.72 8.39
N GLY A 117 12.10 3.75 8.07
CA GLY A 117 13.49 3.83 8.52
C GLY A 117 13.61 3.84 10.04
N THR A 118 12.72 4.53 10.75
CA THR A 118 12.76 4.59 12.22
C THR A 118 12.59 3.20 12.84
N TRP A 119 11.69 2.38 12.29
CA TRP A 119 11.51 0.98 12.68
C TRP A 119 12.75 0.14 12.42
N LEU A 120 13.31 0.20 11.21
CA LEU A 120 14.46 -0.62 10.84
C LEU A 120 15.73 -0.23 11.61
N GLU A 121 16.01 1.06 11.77
CA GLU A 121 17.14 1.53 12.57
C GLU A 121 16.96 1.19 14.05
N SER A 122 15.72 1.18 14.57
CA SER A 122 15.48 0.77 15.95
C SER A 122 15.83 -0.70 16.18
N ALA A 123 15.49 -1.59 15.24
CA ALA A 123 15.85 -2.99 15.32
C ALA A 123 17.37 -3.19 15.27
N LYS A 124 18.05 -2.50 14.35
CA LYS A 124 19.52 -2.60 14.21
C LYS A 124 20.27 -2.11 15.46
N ARG A 125 19.78 -1.07 16.13
CA ARG A 125 20.40 -0.54 17.37
C ARG A 125 20.40 -1.53 18.55
N LEU A 126 19.58 -2.58 18.49
CA LEU A 126 19.55 -3.62 19.53
C LEU A 126 20.65 -4.67 19.35
N ALA A 127 21.29 -4.72 18.18
CA ALA A 127 22.32 -5.71 17.87
C ALA A 127 23.66 -5.37 18.53
N VAL A 128 24.40 -6.40 18.95
CA VAL A 128 25.76 -6.21 19.52
C VAL A 128 26.88 -6.46 18.49
N ASN A 129 26.52 -6.93 17.29
CA ASN A 129 27.44 -7.19 16.19
C ASN A 129 26.72 -7.13 14.82
N GLU A 130 27.48 -7.15 13.73
CA GLU A 130 26.94 -7.01 12.37
C GLU A 130 25.99 -8.15 11.98
N ASN A 131 26.30 -9.39 12.34
CA ASN A 131 25.45 -10.54 12.04
C ASN A 131 24.08 -10.44 12.74
N GLU A 132 24.06 -9.95 13.99
CA GLU A 132 22.81 -9.63 14.67
C GLU A 132 22.08 -8.44 14.04
N SER A 133 22.80 -7.42 13.58
CA SER A 133 22.19 -6.26 12.91
C SER A 133 21.46 -6.69 11.64
N GLU A 134 22.10 -7.52 10.82
CA GLU A 134 21.49 -8.12 9.63
C GLU A 134 20.25 -8.96 9.99
N GLN A 135 20.36 -9.82 11.00
CA GLN A 135 19.25 -10.67 11.44
C GLN A 135 18.08 -9.84 11.99
N TYR A 136 18.34 -8.80 12.77
CA TYR A 136 17.31 -7.97 13.39
C TYR A 136 16.61 -7.08 12.37
N GLU A 137 17.34 -6.56 11.37
CA GLU A 137 16.73 -5.86 10.25
C GLU A 137 15.85 -6.81 9.43
N TRP A 138 16.32 -8.02 9.13
CA TRP A 138 15.52 -9.03 8.45
C TRP A 138 14.26 -9.40 9.25
N ASN A 139 14.37 -9.55 10.57
CA ASN A 139 13.22 -9.78 11.46
C ASN A 139 12.21 -8.61 11.37
N ALA A 140 12.70 -7.38 11.45
CA ALA A 140 11.88 -6.17 11.42
C ALA A 140 11.13 -6.00 10.09
N ARG A 141 11.81 -6.26 8.96
CA ARG A 141 11.20 -6.27 7.61
C ARG A 141 10.17 -7.39 7.49
N THR A 142 10.51 -8.58 7.97
CA THR A 142 9.64 -9.76 7.88
C THR A 142 8.37 -9.58 8.69
N GLN A 143 8.45 -9.08 9.92
CA GLN A 143 7.29 -8.88 10.80
C GLN A 143 6.19 -8.05 10.13
N VAL A 144 6.54 -6.96 9.44
CA VAL A 144 5.56 -6.05 8.82
C VAL A 144 5.16 -6.44 7.39
N THR A 145 5.68 -7.56 6.87
CA THR A 145 5.39 -8.08 5.52
C THR A 145 4.97 -9.55 5.55
N MET A 146 5.88 -10.50 5.29
CA MET A 146 5.56 -11.92 5.16
C MET A 146 5.29 -12.61 6.51
N TRP A 147 5.68 -11.99 7.62
CA TRP A 147 5.52 -12.45 9.00
C TRP A 147 6.34 -13.69 9.39
N TYR A 148 6.22 -14.80 8.65
CA TYR A 148 7.02 -16.02 8.82
C TYR A 148 7.31 -16.67 7.46
N ASP A 149 7.91 -17.87 7.47
CA ASP A 149 8.31 -18.63 6.29
C ASP A 149 7.24 -18.76 5.21
N ASN A 150 7.75 -18.81 3.99
CA ASN A 150 7.00 -19.10 2.78
C ASN A 150 7.74 -20.19 1.98
N THR A 151 7.13 -20.61 0.88
CA THR A 151 7.76 -21.46 -0.13
C THR A 151 7.75 -20.75 -1.46
N LYS A 152 8.46 -21.29 -2.46
CA LYS A 152 8.45 -20.76 -3.84
C LYS A 152 7.05 -20.50 -4.43
N TYR A 153 6.02 -21.22 -3.98
CA TYR A 153 4.67 -21.14 -4.54
C TYR A 153 3.58 -20.76 -3.54
N LYS A 154 3.91 -20.68 -2.25
CA LYS A 154 2.95 -20.40 -1.17
C LYS A 154 3.54 -19.33 -0.26
N GLN A 155 2.87 -18.20 -0.18
CA GLN A 155 3.12 -17.15 0.79
C GLN A 155 2.76 -17.64 2.21
N SER A 156 3.29 -16.95 3.21
CA SER A 156 2.92 -17.17 4.62
C SER A 156 1.42 -17.01 4.81
N GLN A 157 0.82 -17.79 5.71
CA GLN A 157 -0.59 -17.61 6.08
C GLN A 157 -0.86 -16.29 6.81
N LEU A 158 0.20 -15.67 7.35
CA LEU A 158 0.16 -14.39 8.07
C LEU A 158 0.76 -13.24 7.26
N HIS A 159 0.95 -13.42 5.94
CA HIS A 159 1.39 -12.33 5.08
C HIS A 159 0.48 -11.11 5.25
N ASP A 160 1.10 -9.93 5.34
CA ASP A 160 0.49 -8.62 5.58
C ASP A 160 -0.34 -8.50 6.87
N TYR A 161 -0.27 -9.46 7.80
CA TYR A 161 -1.02 -9.41 9.06
C TYR A 161 -0.68 -8.15 9.87
N ALA A 162 0.61 -7.85 10.00
CA ALA A 162 1.11 -6.66 10.69
C ALA A 162 1.52 -5.54 9.73
N ASN A 163 0.83 -5.40 8.59
CA ASN A 163 1.04 -4.31 7.63
C ASN A 163 1.04 -2.93 8.30
N LYS A 164 1.73 -1.99 7.66
CA LYS A 164 1.83 -0.60 8.09
C LYS A 164 1.68 0.32 6.90
N PHE A 165 1.15 1.51 7.16
CA PHE A 165 1.27 2.63 6.24
C PHE A 165 2.49 3.44 6.66
N TRP A 166 3.65 3.03 6.16
CA TRP A 166 4.89 3.73 6.38
C TRP A 166 5.52 4.13 5.05
N SER A 167 6.02 5.36 4.99
CA SER A 167 6.84 5.83 3.88
C SER A 167 8.06 4.92 3.73
N GLY A 168 8.38 4.59 2.48
CA GLY A 168 9.38 3.58 2.13
C GLY A 168 8.80 2.16 2.06
N LEU A 169 7.88 1.78 2.94
CA LEU A 169 7.23 0.46 2.86
C LEU A 169 6.21 0.43 1.71
N LEU A 170 5.42 1.50 1.53
CA LEU A 170 4.47 1.60 0.42
C LEU A 170 5.20 1.53 -0.92
N LYS A 171 6.15 2.44 -1.14
CA LYS A 171 6.89 2.50 -2.41
C LYS A 171 7.84 1.31 -2.61
N GLY A 172 8.47 0.84 -1.54
CA GLY A 172 9.48 -0.21 -1.61
C GLY A 172 8.94 -1.64 -1.63
N TYR A 173 7.74 -1.89 -1.09
CA TYR A 173 7.20 -3.25 -0.98
C TYR A 173 5.84 -3.40 -1.65
N TYR A 174 4.88 -2.50 -1.36
CA TYR A 174 3.51 -2.64 -1.85
C TYR A 174 3.36 -2.21 -3.31
N LEU A 175 3.97 -1.10 -3.73
CA LEU A 175 3.88 -0.59 -5.10
C LEU A 175 4.39 -1.60 -6.15
N PRO A 176 5.58 -2.24 -6.00
CA PRO A 176 6.07 -3.19 -6.99
C PRO A 176 5.17 -4.42 -7.10
N ARG A 177 4.65 -4.91 -5.97
CA ARG A 177 3.72 -6.04 -5.95
C ARG A 177 2.38 -5.68 -6.62
N ALA A 178 1.87 -4.46 -6.43
CA ALA A 178 0.66 -3.98 -7.11
C ALA A 178 0.88 -3.85 -8.62
N SER A 179 2.02 -3.29 -9.01
CA SER A 179 2.43 -3.14 -10.41
C SER A 179 2.54 -4.49 -11.12
N MET A 180 3.18 -5.49 -10.50
CA MET A 180 3.26 -6.86 -11.05
C MET A 180 1.87 -7.48 -11.27
N TYR A 181 0.93 -7.26 -10.34
CA TYR A 181 -0.43 -7.83 -10.43
C TYR A 181 -1.24 -7.17 -11.55
N LEU A 182 -1.36 -5.83 -11.49
CA LEU A 182 -2.14 -5.05 -12.45
C LEU A 182 -1.54 -5.13 -13.87
N GLY A 183 -0.22 -5.07 -13.98
CA GLY A 183 0.48 -5.22 -15.25
C GLY A 183 0.31 -6.62 -15.84
N GLY A 184 0.32 -7.67 -15.02
CA GLY A 184 0.05 -9.02 -15.48
C GLY A 184 -1.41 -9.21 -15.96
N MET A 185 -2.39 -8.58 -15.32
CA MET A 185 -3.78 -8.55 -15.79
C MET A 185 -3.92 -7.78 -17.11
N ALA A 186 -3.28 -6.62 -17.24
CA ALA A 186 -3.31 -5.86 -18.50
C ALA A 186 -2.70 -6.67 -19.66
N LYS A 187 -1.55 -7.30 -19.41
CA LYS A 187 -0.86 -8.14 -20.37
C LYS A 187 -1.68 -9.36 -20.80
N SER A 188 -2.41 -10.00 -19.86
CA SER A 188 -3.25 -11.15 -20.23
C SER A 188 -4.42 -10.76 -21.14
N LEU A 189 -5.00 -9.56 -20.96
CA LEU A 189 -6.01 -9.04 -21.89
C LEU A 189 -5.43 -8.75 -23.28
N GLU A 190 -4.26 -8.10 -23.35
CA GLU A 190 -3.56 -7.79 -24.61
C GLU A 190 -3.23 -9.06 -25.41
N GLU A 191 -2.65 -10.05 -24.73
CA GLU A 191 -2.24 -11.33 -25.33
C GLU A 191 -3.41 -12.32 -25.49
N LYS A 192 -4.65 -11.92 -25.13
CA LYS A 192 -5.87 -12.73 -25.19
C LYS A 192 -5.73 -14.09 -24.50
N ARG A 193 -5.04 -14.14 -23.37
CA ARG A 193 -4.83 -15.35 -22.57
C ARG A 193 -5.32 -15.16 -21.14
N GLU A 194 -5.31 -16.23 -20.37
CA GLU A 194 -5.61 -16.16 -18.94
C GLU A 194 -4.46 -15.55 -18.14
N PHE A 195 -4.81 -14.89 -17.04
CA PHE A 195 -3.84 -14.38 -16.09
C PHE A 195 -3.17 -15.54 -15.33
N GLU A 196 -1.84 -15.65 -15.49
CA GLU A 196 -1.05 -16.70 -14.85
C GLU A 196 -0.84 -16.44 -13.35
N LEU A 197 -1.88 -16.67 -12.54
CA LEU A 197 -1.87 -16.39 -11.11
C LEU A 197 -0.71 -17.06 -10.36
N THR A 198 -0.38 -18.31 -10.71
CA THR A 198 0.75 -19.05 -10.08
C THR A 198 2.10 -18.43 -10.42
N LYS A 199 2.26 -17.91 -11.64
CA LYS A 199 3.49 -17.22 -12.07
C LYS A 199 3.65 -15.92 -11.30
N TRP A 200 2.61 -15.09 -11.29
CA TRP A 200 2.60 -13.86 -10.49
C TRP A 200 2.88 -14.14 -9.02
N ARG A 201 2.25 -15.19 -8.45
CA ARG A 201 2.46 -15.58 -7.04
C ARG A 201 3.92 -15.87 -6.74
N ARG A 202 4.57 -16.67 -7.59
CA ARG A 202 5.99 -16.98 -7.46
C ARG A 202 6.85 -15.72 -7.53
N GLU A 203 6.58 -14.84 -8.49
CA GLU A 203 7.35 -13.61 -8.72
C GLU A 203 7.28 -12.66 -7.53
N TRP A 204 6.10 -12.43 -6.95
CA TRP A 204 5.99 -11.52 -5.80
C TRP A 204 6.50 -12.12 -4.49
N ILE A 205 6.41 -13.45 -4.29
CA ILE A 205 7.05 -14.11 -3.14
C ILE A 205 8.57 -13.97 -3.25
N GLU A 206 9.13 -14.21 -4.44
CA GLU A 206 10.55 -14.04 -4.68
C GLU A 206 10.99 -12.59 -4.44
N TYR A 207 10.23 -11.62 -4.95
CA TYR A 207 10.44 -10.20 -4.67
C TYR A 207 10.42 -9.90 -3.17
N SER A 208 9.42 -10.41 -2.44
CA SER A 208 9.28 -10.19 -0.99
C SER A 208 10.50 -10.71 -0.24
N ASN A 209 10.92 -11.93 -0.55
CA ASN A 209 12.08 -12.56 0.05
C ASN A 209 13.37 -11.79 -0.23
N ARG A 210 13.52 -11.19 -1.42
CA ARG A 210 14.66 -10.29 -1.71
C ARG A 210 14.56 -8.99 -0.93
N TRP A 211 13.38 -8.37 -0.89
CA TRP A 211 13.17 -7.12 -0.16
C TRP A 211 13.44 -7.28 1.34
N GLN A 212 12.99 -8.39 1.95
CA GLN A 212 13.25 -8.70 3.36
C GLN A 212 14.73 -8.91 3.68
N ARG A 213 15.51 -9.43 2.72
CA ARG A 213 16.97 -9.60 2.83
C ARG A 213 17.77 -8.37 2.42
N SER A 214 17.12 -7.38 1.80
CA SER A 214 17.79 -6.16 1.38
C SER A 214 18.26 -5.35 2.59
N ARG A 215 19.30 -4.55 2.37
CA ARG A 215 19.88 -3.62 3.34
C ARG A 215 19.67 -2.17 2.89
N ASP A 216 18.66 -1.94 2.04
CA ASP A 216 18.33 -0.61 1.52
C ASP A 216 18.00 0.33 2.68
N SER A 217 18.64 1.49 2.72
CA SER A 217 18.39 2.50 3.76
C SER A 217 17.11 3.30 3.47
N TYR A 218 16.38 3.62 4.53
CA TYR A 218 15.16 4.43 4.48
C TYR A 218 15.32 5.65 5.39
N SER A 219 14.65 6.76 5.04
CA SER A 219 14.74 7.99 5.85
C SER A 219 14.26 7.74 7.28
N VAL A 220 14.98 8.32 8.24
CA VAL A 220 14.58 8.38 9.66
C VAL A 220 14.08 9.75 10.08
N GLU A 221 14.11 10.70 9.16
CA GLU A 221 13.64 12.07 9.34
C GLU A 221 12.61 12.40 8.27
N ALA A 222 11.55 13.08 8.68
CA ALA A 222 10.50 13.58 7.83
C ALA A 222 11.02 14.61 6.84
N ARG A 223 10.42 14.63 5.65
CA ARG A 223 10.71 15.60 4.59
C ARG A 223 9.44 16.08 3.93
N GLY A 224 9.41 17.37 3.62
CA GLY A 224 8.26 18.02 3.00
C GLY A 224 7.34 18.67 4.02
N ASP A 225 6.48 19.54 3.51
CA ASP A 225 5.45 20.25 4.27
C ASP A 225 4.16 19.42 4.23
N ALA A 226 3.78 18.85 5.37
CA ALA A 226 2.62 17.97 5.48
C ALA A 226 1.31 18.67 5.09
N LEU A 227 1.14 19.95 5.47
CA LEU A 227 -0.06 20.72 5.15
C LEU A 227 -0.14 21.05 3.65
N ALA A 228 0.99 21.43 3.04
CA ALA A 228 1.06 21.69 1.61
C ALA A 228 0.81 20.41 0.79
N ILE A 229 1.41 19.29 1.18
CA ILE A 229 1.21 17.98 0.54
C ILE A 229 -0.25 17.55 0.67
N ALA A 230 -0.82 17.58 1.89
CA ALA A 230 -2.20 17.20 2.12
C ALA A 230 -3.21 18.05 1.31
N ASN A 231 -2.98 19.37 1.23
CA ASN A 231 -3.78 20.27 0.39
C ASN A 231 -3.68 19.91 -1.10
N SER A 232 -2.47 19.62 -1.60
CA SER A 232 -2.24 19.23 -2.98
C SER A 232 -2.99 17.94 -3.32
N LEU A 233 -2.89 16.94 -2.45
CA LEU A 233 -3.56 15.64 -2.62
C LEU A 233 -5.08 15.76 -2.51
N TYR A 234 -5.59 16.58 -1.59
CA TYR A 234 -7.03 16.86 -1.51
C TYR A 234 -7.55 17.45 -2.82
N ARG A 235 -6.86 18.46 -3.38
CA ARG A 235 -7.23 19.06 -4.66
C ARG A 235 -7.14 18.08 -5.83
N LYS A 236 -6.13 17.21 -5.82
CA LYS A 236 -5.90 16.22 -6.88
C LYS A 236 -7.03 15.17 -6.96
N TYR A 237 -7.64 14.82 -5.82
CA TYR A 237 -8.51 13.66 -5.73
C TYR A 237 -9.96 13.94 -5.33
N PHE A 238 -10.23 15.07 -4.67
CA PHE A 238 -11.53 15.34 -4.04
C PHE A 238 -12.12 16.73 -4.35
N ALA A 239 -11.40 17.60 -5.08
CA ALA A 239 -11.87 18.94 -5.44
C ALA A 239 -12.28 19.06 -6.92
#